data_AF-A0AAV8R4Z7-F1
#
_entry.id   AF-A0AAV8R4Z7-F1
#
_cell.length_a   1.000
_cell.length_b   1.000
_cell.length_c   1.000
_cell.angle_alpha   90.00
_cell.angle_beta   90.00
_cell.angle_gamma   90.00
#
_symmetry.space_group_name_H-M   'P 1'
#
loop_
_entity.id
_entity.type
_entity.pdbx_description
1 polymer ?
#
loop_
_entity_poly.entity_id
_entity_poly.type
_entity_poly.pdbx_seq_one_letter_code
_entity_poly.pdbx_strand_id
1 'polypeptide(L)'
;MSVRYNSREVRNGREFKPSQVANQPNVEIGGHDLRTFYTLVMMDPDAPSPSNPTLREYLHWMMTDIPATTGSNFGERSLSF
;
A
#
# COMPACT_ATOMS: atom_id res chain seq x y z
N MET A 1 2.57 -4.87 -10.43
CA MET A 1 2.56 -3.90 -9.33
C MET A 1 3.89 -3.99 -8.62
N SER A 2 4.52 -2.86 -8.35
CA SER A 2 5.79 -2.75 -7.62
C SER A 2 5.59 -1.77 -6.47
N VAL A 3 6.05 -2.13 -5.26
CA VAL A 3 5.96 -1.28 -4.07
C VAL A 3 7.36 -1.15 -3.49
N ARG A 4 7.80 0.09 -3.24
CA ARG A 4 9.17 0.38 -2.79
C ARG A 4 9.17 1.40 -1.66
N TYR A 5 9.86 1.07 -0.58
CA TYR A 5 10.24 2.04 0.45
C TYR A 5 11.69 2.46 0.20
N ASN A 6 11.89 3.72 -0.20
CA ASN A 6 13.18 4.22 -0.68
C ASN A 6 13.73 3.30 -1.81
N SER A 7 14.91 2.72 -1.63
CA SER A 7 15.51 1.80 -2.60
C SER A 7 15.07 0.33 -2.43
N ARG A 8 14.29 -0.02 -1.40
CA ARG A 8 13.94 -1.42 -1.07
C ARG A 8 12.56 -1.80 -1.60
N GLU A 9 12.53 -2.81 -2.46
CA GLU A 9 11.31 -3.44 -2.96
C GLU A 9 10.64 -4.31 -1.89
N VAL A 10 9.31 -4.20 -1.78
CA VAL A 10 8.48 -5.08 -0.96
C VAL A 10 8.30 -6.42 -1.67
N ARG A 11 8.50 -7.51 -0.94
CA ARG A 11 8.26 -8.88 -1.41
C ARG A 11 7.51 -9.64 -0.32
N ASN A 12 6.72 -10.63 -0.71
CA ASN A 12 5.94 -11.42 0.26
C ASN A 12 6.86 -12.06 1.30
N GLY A 13 6.53 -11.90 2.58
CA GLY A 13 7.30 -12.38 3.72
C GLY A 13 8.58 -11.58 4.03
N ARG A 14 8.88 -10.50 3.31
CA ARG A 14 10.04 -9.66 3.60
C ARG A 14 9.78 -8.78 4.81
N GLU A 15 10.65 -8.88 5.81
CA GLU A 15 10.58 -8.06 7.00
C GLU A 15 11.12 -6.62 6.77
N PHE A 16 10.41 -5.66 7.34
CA PHE A 16 10.79 -4.26 7.42
C PHE A 16 10.68 -3.77 8.86
N LYS A 17 11.64 -2.95 9.30
CA LYS A 17 11.51 -2.26 10.59
C LYS A 17 10.47 -1.15 10.46
N PRO A 18 9.71 -0.83 11.53
CA PRO A 18 8.75 0.28 11.51
C PRO A 18 9.34 1.60 11.01
N SER A 19 10.58 1.92 11.39
CA SER A 19 11.28 3.13 10.93
C SER A 19 11.57 3.16 9.43
N GLN A 20 11.59 2.01 8.75
CA GLN A 20 11.81 1.92 7.29
C GLN A 20 10.52 2.14 6.49
N VAL A 21 9.36 2.02 7.15
CA VAL A 21 8.02 2.10 6.52
C VAL A 21 7.19 3.27 7.05
N ALA A 22 7.82 4.18 7.80
CA ALA A 22 7.15 5.33 8.41
C ALA A 22 6.58 6.33 7.39
N ASN A 23 7.20 6.44 6.21
CA ASN A 23 6.71 7.26 5.11
C ASN A 23 6.02 6.38 4.06
N GLN A 24 5.03 6.91 3.35
CA GLN A 24 4.34 6.19 2.28
C GLN A 24 5.33 5.62 1.23
N PRO A 25 5.11 4.39 0.72
CA PRO A 25 5.94 3.82 -0.33
C PRO A 25 5.65 4.45 -1.69
N ASN A 26 6.60 4.31 -2.60
CA ASN A 26 6.36 4.51 -4.03
C ASN A 26 5.68 3.24 -4.58
N VAL A 27 4.54 3.41 -5.27
CA VAL A 27 3.78 2.31 -5.86
C VAL A 27 3.64 2.55 -7.35
N GLU A 28 4.01 1.54 -8.15
CA GLU A 28 3.82 1.50 -9.59
C GLU A 28 2.80 0.41 -9.92
N ILE A 29 1.77 0.78 -10.67
CA ILE A 29 0.70 -0.12 -11.10
C ILE A 29 0.84 -0.34 -12.61
N GLY A 30 0.86 -1.61 -13.02
CA GLY A 30 0.89 -1.98 -14.43
C GLY A 30 -0.46 -1.75 -15.12
N GLY A 31 -0.62 -2.34 -16.30
CA GLY A 31 -1.87 -2.28 -17.06
C GLY A 31 -1.61 -2.04 -18.54
N HIS A 32 -2.70 -1.94 -19.30
CA HIS A 32 -2.65 -1.83 -20.77
C HIS A 32 -3.23 -0.52 -21.31
N ASP A 33 -4.05 0.19 -20.54
CA ASP A 33 -4.65 1.46 -20.95
C ASP A 33 -4.95 2.38 -19.76
N LEU A 34 -5.13 3.68 -20.04
CA LEU A 34 -5.45 4.71 -19.04
C LEU A 34 -6.94 4.77 -18.67
N ARG A 35 -7.77 3.85 -19.17
CA ARG A 35 -9.23 3.83 -18.91
C ARG A 35 -9.59 2.97 -17.70
N THR A 36 -8.68 2.08 -17.33
CA THR A 36 -8.81 1.24 -16.14
C THR A 36 -8.25 1.98 -14.93
N PHE A 37 -9.02 1.98 -13.84
CA PHE A 37 -8.64 2.59 -12.57
C PHE A 37 -8.52 1.51 -11.49
N TYR A 38 -7.59 1.71 -10.57
CA TYR A 38 -7.30 0.79 -9.47
C TYR A 38 -7.45 1.48 -8.12
N THR A 39 -7.89 0.70 -7.15
CA THR A 39 -7.87 1.06 -5.74
C THR A 39 -6.75 0.28 -5.05
N LEU A 40 -5.91 0.98 -4.30
CA LEU A 40 -4.88 0.39 -3.45
C LEU A 40 -5.31 0.45 -1.98
N VAL A 41 -5.20 -0.66 -1.27
CA VAL A 41 -5.49 -0.75 0.16
C VAL A 41 -4.31 -1.42 0.87
N MET A 42 -3.82 -0.79 1.94
CA MET A 42 -2.80 -1.34 2.85
C MET A 42 -3.43 -1.52 4.23
N MET A 43 -3.48 -2.76 4.71
CA MET A 43 -4.12 -3.11 5.99
C MET A 43 -3.24 -4.05 6.80
N ASP A 44 -3.34 -3.96 8.12
CA ASP A 44 -2.75 -4.90 9.07
C ASP A 44 -3.85 -5.82 9.64
N PRO A 45 -3.84 -7.12 9.27
CA PRO A 45 -4.81 -8.09 9.78
C PRO A 45 -4.52 -8.54 11.21
N ASP A 46 -3.38 -8.16 11.77
CA ASP A 46 -2.84 -8.67 13.02
C ASP A 46 -2.87 -7.62 14.15
N ALA A 47 -3.53 -6.49 13.96
CA ALA A 47 -3.57 -5.44 14.99
C ALA A 47 -4.38 -5.84 16.25
N PRO A 48 -3.90 -5.58 17.48
CA PRO A 48 -2.57 -5.07 17.82
C PRO A 48 -1.48 -6.15 17.88
N SER A 49 -1.85 -7.43 17.91
CA SER A 49 -0.89 -8.54 17.80
C SER A 49 -1.50 -9.75 17.07
N PRO A 50 -0.71 -10.53 16.32
CA PRO A 50 -1.22 -11.71 15.60
C PRO A 50 -1.90 -12.74 16.52
N SER A 51 -1.45 -12.82 17.78
CA SER A 51 -2.02 -13.73 18.80
C SER A 51 -3.34 -13.24 19.40
N ASN A 52 -3.61 -11.93 19.35
CA ASN A 52 -4.83 -11.33 19.86
C ASN A 52 -5.26 -10.16 18.96
N PRO A 53 -5.75 -10.43 17.74
CA PRO A 53 -5.95 -9.42 16.70
C PRO A 53 -7.33 -8.75 16.84
N THR A 54 -7.59 -8.11 17.98
CA THR A 54 -8.91 -7.52 18.30
C THR A 54 -9.26 -6.28 17.48
N LEU A 55 -8.28 -5.65 16.85
CA LEU A 55 -8.45 -4.44 16.01
C LEU A 55 -8.33 -4.76 14.51
N ARG A 56 -8.32 -6.04 14.14
CA ARG A 56 -8.28 -6.42 12.73
C ARG A 56 -9.57 -6.02 12.00
N GLU A 57 -9.51 -5.53 10.76
CA GLU A 57 -8.35 -5.14 9.96
C GLU A 57 -8.03 -3.66 10.19
N TYR A 58 -6.77 -3.33 10.50
CA TYR A 58 -6.37 -1.94 10.70
C TYR A 58 -5.95 -1.34 9.37
N LEU A 59 -6.74 -0.39 8.87
CA LEU A 59 -6.45 0.30 7.62
C LEU A 59 -5.29 1.30 7.82
N HIS A 60 -4.16 1.07 7.16
CA HIS A 60 -3.03 2.00 7.17
C HIS A 60 -3.12 3.05 6.07
N TRP A 61 -3.54 2.64 4.87
CA TRP A 61 -3.54 3.51 3.70
C TRP A 61 -4.55 3.06 2.65
N MET A 62 -5.27 4.02 2.06
CA MET A 62 -6.15 3.80 0.93
C MET A 62 -5.96 4.88 -0.12
N MET A 63 -5.90 4.47 -1.38
CA MET A 63 -5.97 5.34 -2.56
C MET A 63 -6.93 4.76 -3.56
N THR A 64 -7.73 5.63 -4.17
CA THR A 64 -8.66 5.29 -5.24
C THR A 64 -8.21 5.94 -6.53
N ASP A 65 -8.87 5.55 -7.62
CA ASP A 65 -8.78 6.24 -8.90
C ASP A 65 -7.36 6.35 -9.45
N ILE A 66 -6.50 5.35 -9.18
CA ILE A 66 -5.16 5.27 -9.75
C ILE A 66 -5.29 4.78 -11.20
N PRO A 67 -4.93 5.57 -12.22
CA PRO A 67 -4.98 5.11 -13.61
C PRO A 67 -3.98 3.97 -13.85
N ALA A 68 -4.33 2.96 -14.65
CA ALA A 68 -3.39 1.91 -15.03
C ALA A 68 -2.12 2.49 -15.68
N THR A 69 -1.01 1.74 -15.65
CA THR A 69 0.31 2.16 -16.15
C THR A 69 0.98 3.31 -15.39
N THR A 70 0.33 3.85 -14.35
CA THR A 70 0.88 4.93 -13.51
C THR A 70 1.26 4.41 -12.11
N GLY A 71 1.02 5.19 -11.07
CA GLY A 71 1.38 4.86 -9.70
C GLY A 71 0.58 5.66 -8.69
N SER A 72 0.87 5.42 -7.41
CA SER A 72 0.17 6.05 -6.27
C SER A 72 0.14 7.58 -6.32
N ASN A 73 1.11 8.22 -6.98
CA ASN A 73 1.17 9.68 -7.11
C ASN A 73 0.09 10.27 -8.06
N PHE A 74 -0.62 9.43 -8.82
CA PHE A 74 -1.63 9.84 -9.78
C PHE A 74 -3.06 9.49 -9.37
N GLY A 75 -3.24 8.79 -8.25
CA GLY A 75 -4.56 8.51 -7.67
C GLY A 75 -4.99 9.55 -6.63
N GLU A 76 -6.25 9.48 -6.23
CA GLU A 76 -6.77 10.29 -5.13
C GLU A 76 -6.47 9.61 -3.79
N ARG A 77 -5.84 10.35 -2.87
CA ARG A 77 -5.60 9.88 -1.51
C ARG A 77 -6.87 10.03 -0.69
N SER A 78 -7.47 8.91 -0.29
CA SER A 78 -8.70 8.92 0.49
C SER A 78 -8.47 8.84 1.99
N LEU A 79 -7.56 7.97 2.49
CA LEU A 79 -7.32 7.78 3.93
C LEU A 79 -5.88 7.36 4.26
N SER A 80 -5.35 7.85 5.38
CA SER A 80 -4.11 7.37 6.00
C SER A 80 -4.12 7.60 7.51
N PHE A 81 -3.67 6.63 8.29
CA PHE A 81 -3.68 6.66 9.75
C PHE A 81 -2.25 6.55 10.32
#